data_AF-A0A9W4DQF3-F1
#
_entry.id   AF-A0A9W4DQF3-F1
#
_cell.length_a   1.000
_cell.length_b   1.000
_cell.length_c   1.000
_cell.angle_alpha   90.00
_cell.angle_beta   90.00
_cell.angle_gamma   90.00
#
_symmetry.space_group_name_H-M   'P 1'
#
loop_
_entity.id
_entity.type
_entity.pdbx_description
1 polymer ?
#
loop_
_entity_poly.entity_id
_entity_poly.type
_entity_poly.pdbx_seq_one_letter_code
_entity_poly.pdbx_strand_id
1 'polypeptide(L)'
;MKTFAPKLAIVLFSLVVPALAGGWTCAGRNFEGDEVRAQAEHWAREGIDKVSDFVNDEGGQLYYFEVGRETQLTESCTGCRAYTNKSGKIYNLRFLDYDDGQWKLCTPY
;
A
#
# COMPACT_ATOMS: atom_id res chain seq x y z
N MET A 1 25.11 6.93 -17.29
CA MET A 1 23.95 6.14 -17.78
C MET A 1 22.91 6.15 -16.67
N LYS A 2 21.73 6.75 -16.89
CA LYS A 2 20.64 6.76 -15.91
C LYS A 2 19.96 5.40 -15.97
N THR A 3 20.08 4.62 -14.90
CA THR A 3 19.32 3.37 -14.72
C THR A 3 17.84 3.70 -14.78
N PHE A 4 17.19 3.38 -15.90
CA PHE A 4 15.75 3.43 -16.04
C PHE A 4 15.21 2.25 -15.23
N ALA A 5 14.93 2.46 -13.94
CA ALA A 5 14.12 1.51 -13.20
C ALA A 5 12.72 1.54 -13.83
N PRO A 6 12.23 0.45 -14.43
CA PRO A 6 10.88 0.42 -14.96
C PRO A 6 9.92 0.55 -13.78
N LYS A 7 9.31 1.72 -13.62
CA LYS A 7 8.28 1.92 -12.60
C LYS A 7 7.11 0.99 -12.95
N LEU A 8 6.74 0.10 -12.02
CA LEU A 8 5.64 -0.83 -12.25
C LEU A 8 4.33 -0.06 -12.27
N ALA A 9 3.60 -0.14 -13.39
CA ALA A 9 2.23 0.34 -13.47
C ALA A 9 1.32 -0.64 -12.72
N ILE A 10 0.58 -0.16 -11.72
CA ILE A 10 -0.44 -0.97 -11.05
C ILE A 10 -1.72 -0.89 -11.89
N VAL A 11 -2.09 -1.99 -12.53
CA VAL A 11 -3.38 -2.10 -13.23
C VAL A 11 -4.49 -2.24 -12.18
N LEU A 12 -5.18 -1.14 -11.89
CA LEU A 12 -6.40 -1.13 -11.10
C LEU A 12 -7.54 -1.65 -11.99
N PHE A 13 -7.94 -2.90 -11.80
CA PHE A 13 -9.18 -3.39 -12.40
C PHE A 13 -10.37 -2.58 -11.85
N SER A 14 -10.89 -1.71 -12.72
CA SER A 14 -12.24 -1.15 -12.77
C SER A 14 -12.98 -0.90 -11.44
N LEU A 15 -13.05 0.38 -11.08
CA LEU A 15 -14.30 1.11 -10.78
C LEU A 15 -15.45 0.27 -10.17
N VAL A 16 -15.34 -0.01 -8.88
CA VAL A 16 -16.49 0.06 -7.97
C VAL A 16 -15.96 0.76 -6.71
N VAL A 17 -16.68 1.77 -6.24
CA VAL A 17 -16.50 2.32 -4.90
C VAL A 17 -17.24 1.39 -3.94
N PRO A 18 -16.55 0.61 -3.09
CA PRO A 18 -17.16 0.17 -1.84
C PRO A 18 -16.32 0.68 -0.66
N ALA A 19 -15.95 1.96 -0.64
CA ALA A 19 -14.87 2.43 0.24
C ALA A 19 -15.36 3.27 1.44
N LEU A 20 -16.47 2.88 2.09
CA LEU A 20 -16.87 3.48 3.37
C LEU A 20 -16.82 2.51 4.57
N ALA A 21 -16.58 1.21 4.38
CA ALA A 21 -16.23 0.29 5.46
C ALA A 21 -15.71 -1.04 4.87
N GLY A 22 -14.46 -1.09 4.44
CA GLY A 22 -13.81 -2.32 4.00
C GLY A 22 -12.31 -2.27 4.32
N GLY A 23 -11.75 -3.42 4.69
CA GLY A 23 -10.37 -3.58 5.13
C GLY A 23 -9.53 -4.32 4.09
N TRP A 24 -8.35 -4.78 4.50
CA TRP A 24 -7.48 -5.60 3.68
C TRP A 24 -6.99 -6.82 4.45
N THR A 25 -7.03 -7.99 3.82
CA THR A 25 -6.36 -9.19 4.30
C THR A 25 -4.99 -9.32 3.65
N CYS A 26 -3.93 -9.20 4.45
CA CYS A 26 -2.55 -9.41 4.04
C CYS A 26 -2.01 -10.67 4.72
N ALA A 27 -1.63 -11.69 3.96
CA ALA A 27 -1.08 -12.95 4.47
C ALA A 27 -1.90 -13.56 5.64
N GLY A 28 -3.23 -13.51 5.56
CA GLY A 28 -4.14 -14.03 6.60
C GLY A 28 -4.43 -13.08 7.75
N ARG A 29 -3.83 -11.88 7.77
CA ARG A 29 -4.09 -10.83 8.77
C ARG A 29 -4.97 -9.73 8.20
N ASN A 30 -5.99 -9.35 8.95
CA ASN A 30 -6.89 -8.27 8.61
C ASN A 30 -6.38 -6.92 9.11
N PHE A 31 -6.51 -5.91 8.26
CA PHE A 31 -6.22 -4.50 8.53
C PHE A 31 -7.48 -3.69 8.31
N GLU A 32 -7.93 -3.01 9.37
CA GLU A 32 -9.14 -2.21 9.33
C GLU A 32 -8.94 -0.96 8.46
N GLY A 33 -9.84 -0.78 7.50
CA GLY A 33 -9.70 0.28 6.49
C GLY A 33 -9.59 1.67 7.08
N ASP A 34 -10.36 1.94 8.15
CA ASP A 34 -10.39 3.23 8.83
C ASP A 34 -9.06 3.54 9.51
N GLU A 35 -8.44 2.55 10.15
CA GLU A 35 -7.14 2.71 10.80
C GLU A 35 -6.02 2.99 9.79
N VAL A 36 -6.02 2.25 8.67
CA VAL A 36 -5.02 2.47 7.62
C VAL A 36 -5.20 3.84 6.98
N ARG A 37 -6.45 4.29 6.74
CA ARG A 37 -6.74 5.63 6.21
C ARG A 37 -6.32 6.73 7.18
N ALA A 38 -6.64 6.60 8.47
CA ALA A 38 -6.22 7.56 9.49
C ALA A 38 -4.68 7.70 9.54
N GLN A 39 -3.95 6.58 9.46
CA GLN A 39 -2.49 6.60 9.34
C GLN A 39 -2.04 7.27 8.05
N ALA A 40 -2.65 6.95 6.90
CA ALA A 40 -2.30 7.55 5.61
C ALA A 40 -2.44 9.08 5.63
N GLU A 41 -3.55 9.58 6.16
CA GLU A 41 -3.81 11.01 6.29
C GLU A 41 -2.82 11.68 7.25
N HIS A 42 -2.51 11.03 8.37
CA HIS A 42 -1.50 11.52 9.30
C HIS A 42 -0.13 11.67 8.62
N TRP A 43 0.36 10.61 7.97
CA TRP A 43 1.66 10.64 7.29
C TRP A 43 1.70 11.64 6.12
N ALA A 44 0.60 11.78 5.39
CA ALA A 44 0.48 12.80 4.33
C ALA A 44 0.57 14.22 4.89
N ARG A 45 -0.01 14.49 6.06
CA ARG A 45 0.07 15.79 6.74
C ARG A 45 1.48 16.09 7.27
N GLU A 46 2.15 15.07 7.80
CA GLU A 46 3.53 15.20 8.30
C GLU A 46 4.59 15.37 7.18
N GLY A 47 4.22 15.13 5.91
CA GLY A 47 5.15 15.22 4.79
C GLY A 47 6.24 14.14 4.83
N ILE A 48 5.97 13.01 5.47
CA ILE A 48 6.89 11.86 5.56
C ILE A 48 6.46 10.85 4.49
N ASP A 49 6.67 11.22 3.23
CA ASP A 49 6.23 10.45 2.08
C ASP A 49 7.41 9.69 1.46
N LYS A 50 7.52 8.38 1.76
CA LYS A 50 8.53 7.52 1.10
C LYS A 50 8.09 7.29 -0.34
N VAL A 51 8.93 7.66 -1.31
CA VAL A 51 8.64 7.48 -2.74
C VAL A 51 8.59 6.00 -3.08
N SER A 52 7.53 5.55 -3.73
CA SER A 52 7.35 4.15 -4.14
C SER A 52 7.86 3.89 -5.56
N ASP A 53 8.16 2.63 -5.89
CA ASP A 53 8.49 2.23 -7.28
C ASP A 53 7.25 2.15 -8.20
N PHE A 54 6.06 2.30 -7.64
CA PHE A 54 4.78 2.22 -8.34
C PHE A 54 4.25 3.60 -8.71
N VAL A 55 3.53 3.62 -9.84
CA VAL A 55 2.73 4.76 -10.30
C VAL A 55 1.27 4.36 -10.41
N ASN A 56 0.36 5.34 -10.33
CA ASN A 56 -1.04 5.11 -10.66
C ASN A 56 -1.23 4.96 -12.19
N ASP A 57 -2.45 4.64 -12.58
CA ASP A 57 -2.91 4.50 -13.97
C ASP A 57 -2.73 5.77 -14.82
N GLU A 58 -2.78 6.93 -14.18
CA GLU A 58 -2.52 8.25 -14.81
C GLU A 58 -1.02 8.59 -14.89
N GLY A 59 -0.12 7.70 -14.44
CA GLY A 59 1.34 7.93 -14.40
C GLY A 59 1.82 8.77 -13.22
N GLY A 60 0.94 9.10 -12.28
CA GLY A 60 1.24 9.80 -11.04
C GLY A 60 2.07 8.96 -10.07
N GLN A 61 3.10 9.58 -9.49
CA GLN A 61 3.97 8.95 -8.50
C GLN A 61 3.19 8.58 -7.23
N LEU A 62 3.24 7.29 -6.84
CA LEU A 62 2.70 6.85 -5.55
C LEU A 62 3.76 6.96 -4.46
N TYR A 63 3.27 7.17 -3.25
CA TYR A 63 4.01 7.19 -2.01
C TYR A 63 3.59 6.01 -1.17
N TYR A 64 4.42 5.61 -0.20
CA TYR A 64 4.05 4.55 0.72
C TYR A 64 4.42 4.90 2.16
N PHE A 65 3.68 4.27 3.08
CA PHE A 65 4.04 4.21 4.48
C PHE A 65 3.88 2.78 4.99
N GLU A 66 4.64 2.44 6.04
CA GLU A 66 4.56 1.14 6.69
C GLU A 66 3.37 1.14 7.65
N VAL A 67 2.49 0.15 7.48
CA VAL A 67 1.30 -0.01 8.32
C VAL A 67 1.66 -0.96 9.46
N GLY A 68 1.31 -0.58 10.69
CA GLY A 68 1.47 -1.46 11.84
C GLY A 68 2.93 -1.72 12.18
N ARG A 69 3.72 -0.66 12.36
CA ARG A 69 5.18 -0.69 12.60
C ARG A 69 5.66 -1.50 13.83
N GLU A 70 4.74 -2.17 14.54
CA GLU A 70 4.98 -3.01 15.73
C GLU A 70 4.13 -4.29 15.73
N THR A 71 3.40 -4.58 14.65
CA THR A 71 2.52 -5.74 14.62
C THR A 71 3.28 -6.94 14.10
N GLN A 72 3.36 -7.99 14.94
CA GLN A 72 3.99 -9.26 14.59
C GLN A 72 3.24 -9.85 13.39
N LEU A 73 3.89 -9.83 12.23
CA LEU A 73 3.37 -10.42 11.01
C LEU A 73 3.54 -11.94 11.06
N THR A 74 2.78 -12.66 10.24
CA THR A 74 2.90 -14.12 10.09
C THR A 74 4.28 -14.50 9.55
N GLU A 75 4.70 -15.76 9.67
CA GLU A 75 5.98 -16.23 9.13
C GLU A 75 6.13 -15.99 7.61
N SER A 76 5.00 -15.89 6.89
CA SER A 76 4.96 -15.59 5.45
C SER A 76 5.02 -14.10 5.10
N CYS A 77 5.09 -13.20 6.08
CA CYS A 77 4.97 -11.76 5.87
C CYS A 77 5.97 -10.98 6.74
N THR A 78 6.75 -10.10 6.12
CA THR A 78 7.78 -9.31 6.85
C THR A 78 7.56 -7.81 6.83
N GLY A 79 6.54 -7.31 6.13
CA GLY A 79 6.12 -5.92 6.19
C GLY A 79 4.82 -5.66 5.45
N CYS A 80 4.08 -4.62 5.85
CA CYS A 80 2.90 -4.13 5.14
C CYS A 80 3.08 -2.67 4.75
N ARG A 81 2.77 -2.31 3.49
CA ARG A 81 2.86 -0.96 2.95
C ARG A 81 1.56 -0.54 2.31
N ALA A 82 1.04 0.60 2.74
CA ALA A 82 -0.09 1.25 2.09
C ALA A 82 0.45 2.24 1.05
N TYR A 83 -0.06 2.13 -0.18
CA TYR A 83 0.33 2.98 -1.30
C TYR A 83 -0.72 4.06 -1.49
N THR A 84 -0.27 5.31 -1.51
CA THR A 84 -1.12 6.50 -1.42
C THR A 84 -0.63 7.60 -2.35
N ASN A 85 -1.49 8.55 -2.69
CA ASN A 85 -1.06 9.81 -3.31
C ASN A 85 -0.63 10.82 -2.22
N LYS A 86 -0.19 12.01 -2.65
CA LYS A 86 0.18 13.10 -1.72
C LYS A 86 -0.95 13.55 -0.79
N SER A 87 -2.21 13.32 -1.17
CA SER A 87 -3.36 13.73 -0.36
C SER A 87 -3.79 12.66 0.65
N GLY A 88 -3.08 11.54 0.76
CA GLY A 88 -3.43 10.45 1.69
C GLY A 88 -4.48 9.47 1.16
N LYS A 89 -4.92 9.58 -0.11
CA LYS A 89 -5.84 8.63 -0.72
C LYS A 89 -5.12 7.29 -0.99
N ILE A 90 -5.55 6.23 -0.31
CA ILE A 90 -5.01 4.89 -0.47
C ILE A 90 -5.50 4.25 -1.77
N TYR A 91 -4.57 3.68 -2.54
CA TYR A 91 -4.84 2.93 -3.76
C TYR A 91 -4.79 1.41 -3.54
N ASN A 92 -3.87 0.94 -2.70
CA ASN A 92 -3.78 -0.47 -2.31
C ASN A 92 -2.92 -0.64 -1.06
N LEU A 93 -3.03 -1.82 -0.46
CA LEU A 93 -2.15 -2.32 0.57
C LEU A 93 -1.38 -3.52 -0.01
N ARG A 94 -0.07 -3.59 0.26
CA ARG A 94 0.76 -4.73 -0.12
C ARG A 94 1.55 -5.25 1.06
N PHE A 95 1.84 -6.53 1.06
CA PHE A 95 2.74 -7.16 2.01
C PHE A 95 4.01 -7.66 1.33
N LEU A 96 5.13 -7.66 2.06
CA LEU A 96 6.37 -8.29 1.63
C LEU A 96 6.29 -9.78 1.96
N ASP A 97 6.08 -10.58 0.93
CA ASP A 97 6.08 -12.03 1.03
C ASP A 97 7.49 -12.51 1.35
N TYR A 98 7.61 -13.30 2.42
CA TYR A 98 8.92 -13.76 2.89
C TYR A 98 9.55 -14.77 1.93
N ASP A 99 8.74 -15.60 1.26
CA ASP A 99 9.23 -16.74 0.48
C ASP A 99 9.87 -16.29 -0.83
N ASP A 100 9.32 -15.28 -1.48
CA ASP A 100 9.83 -14.77 -2.76
C ASP A 100 10.36 -13.32 -2.73
N GLY A 101 10.27 -12.65 -1.57
CA GLY A 101 10.76 -11.29 -1.39
C GLY A 101 10.02 -10.25 -2.22
N GLN A 102 8.80 -10.53 -2.69
CA GLN A 102 8.02 -9.62 -3.52
C GLN A 102 6.90 -8.91 -2.74
N TRP A 103 6.60 -7.68 -3.16
CA TRP A 103 5.46 -6.91 -2.64
C TRP A 103 4.14 -7.37 -3.29
N LYS A 104 3.42 -8.25 -2.60
CA LYS A 104 2.14 -8.83 -3.07
C LYS A 104 0.93 -8.02 -2.62
N LEU A 105 -0.09 -7.96 -3.47
CA LEU A 105 -1.32 -7.22 -3.21
C LEU A 105 -2.13 -7.91 -2.10
N CYS A 106 -2.58 -7.15 -1.11
CA CYS A 106 -3.54 -7.63 -0.11
C CYS A 106 -4.94 -7.70 -0.70
N THR A 107 -5.76 -8.63 -0.20
CA THR A 107 -7.13 -8.83 -0.70
C THR A 107 -8.09 -7.88 0.02
N PRO A 108 -8.89 -7.04 -0.66
CA PRO A 108 -9.93 -6.25 -0.02
C PRO A 108 -11.04 -7.15 0.55
N TYR A 109 -11.61 -6.80 1.71
CA TYR A 109 -12.81 -7.43 2.28
C TYR A 109 -13.83 -6.40 2.79
#